data_AF-A0A2G2K5G6-F1
#
_entry.id   AF-A0A2G2K5G6-F1
#
_cell.length_a   1.000
_cell.length_b   1.000
_cell.length_c   1.000
_cell.angle_alpha   90.00
_cell.angle_beta   90.00
_cell.angle_gamma   90.00
#
_symmetry.space_group_name_H-M   'P 1'
#
loop_
_entity.id
_entity.type
_entity.pdbx_description
1 polymer ?
#
loop_
_entity_poly.entity_id
_entity_poly.type
_entity_poly.pdbx_seq_one_letter_code
_entity_poly.pdbx_strand_id
1 'polypeptide(L)'
;MKRIYTLLIILFTATQVQAQIGIGTTTPDASAALDITHSSKGVLIPRMTEAERDAISAPASGLLIYQTDNNPNFYYYNGFSWITFGSGGNGWDVLGNSGTNPVVNMLGTTDAQDLVIATNNTEAFRITADGNIGIKTTTPTALLSIADDSSAYSVFQDFQSTASGVVSTNTALNIYQIDNNNVTCTNPNLWEIQETEPLPASSFDCDGCIGNRAVINGNDNFTHQKDATLVVGLGAINYSTINLDFDFGYNHRSTDQFTVSLYNETSTSTEATLLGPLTLGDEGTFSQIINIANPGDNYSIRFRFEARQSYGLSIDNIQIKAGIPTPLIRIQDGNETDGYVLYSDAIGNASWTDPAALIGTDEDWNFISGNTNADPMYHDGKVVIGSSGISTAVNLQLDIDNRRASGTEIGIGSDEYLLDIESETRISHNFSPLTDTNLGMGYSSRKWLEVYAVNGALNTSDIRDKTAIAPLKYGLGALLKLRPVSYKWKKEQYGRTVLTEDEKTVKIGFIAQELQKVLPEVVQTHEWDMASEETPNTYVKNKTASLGVSYSEIIPVVIKATQEHQSIIEEIKTQNKEIERLIKTLNP
;
A
#
# COMPACT_ATOMS: atom_id res chain seq x y z
N MET A 1 53.58 -18.90 73.39
CA MET A 1 52.63 -19.96 72.96
C MET A 1 51.22 -19.82 73.56
N LYS A 2 51.01 -19.49 74.84
CA LYS A 2 49.65 -19.37 75.43
C LYS A 2 48.71 -18.32 74.81
N ARG A 3 49.23 -17.22 74.22
CA ARG A 3 48.41 -16.16 73.59
C ARG A 3 47.85 -16.52 72.20
N ILE A 4 48.44 -17.48 71.49
CA ILE A 4 47.96 -17.93 70.16
C ILE A 4 46.76 -18.86 70.29
N TYR A 5 46.72 -19.71 71.32
CA TYR A 5 45.56 -20.57 71.59
C TYR A 5 44.32 -19.78 72.05
N THR A 6 44.50 -18.67 72.78
CA THR A 6 43.39 -17.78 73.16
C THR A 6 42.80 -17.04 71.95
N LEU A 7 43.64 -16.64 70.99
CA LEU A 7 43.19 -15.99 69.75
C LEU A 7 42.44 -16.97 68.84
N LEU A 8 42.90 -18.23 68.76
CA LEU A 8 42.23 -19.28 67.97
C LEU A 8 40.88 -19.73 68.57
N ILE A 9 40.74 -19.71 69.89
CA ILE A 9 39.48 -20.04 70.57
C ILE A 9 38.44 -18.92 70.44
N ILE A 10 38.86 -17.64 70.44
CA ILE A 10 37.97 -16.49 70.22
C ILE A 10 37.56 -16.37 68.74
N LEU A 11 38.42 -16.80 67.80
CA LEU A 11 38.11 -16.80 66.37
C LEU A 11 37.11 -17.90 65.98
N PHE A 12 36.96 -18.95 66.79
CA PHE A 12 36.00 -20.05 66.56
C PHE A 12 34.63 -19.84 67.25
N THR A 13 34.47 -18.83 68.10
CA THR A 13 33.21 -18.57 68.84
C THR A 13 32.38 -17.39 68.30
N ALA A 14 32.81 -16.75 67.20
CA ALA A 14 32.16 -15.57 66.64
C ALA A 14 31.26 -15.84 65.41
N THR A 15 31.04 -17.09 65.01
CA THR A 15 30.09 -17.39 63.92
C THR A 15 28.69 -17.55 64.48
N GLN A 16 27.85 -16.52 64.31
CA GLN A 16 26.40 -16.66 64.42
C GLN A 16 25.94 -17.60 63.30
N VAL A 17 25.58 -18.84 63.65
CA VAL A 17 24.92 -19.75 62.70
C VAL A 17 23.46 -19.33 62.64
N GLN A 18 23.04 -18.69 61.55
CA GLN A 18 21.62 -18.43 61.32
C GLN A 18 20.91 -19.74 60.97
N ALA A 19 19.94 -20.15 61.79
CA ALA A 19 19.14 -21.35 61.59
C ALA A 19 17.96 -21.06 60.64
N GLN A 20 18.24 -20.71 59.39
CA GLN A 20 17.23 -20.70 58.33
C GLN A 20 17.09 -22.11 57.76
N ILE A 21 15.85 -22.58 57.57
CA ILE A 21 15.60 -23.92 57.05
C ILE A 21 15.45 -23.81 55.53
N GLY A 22 16.46 -24.27 54.79
CA GLY A 22 16.37 -24.50 53.35
C GLY A 22 16.00 -25.94 53.06
N ILE A 23 14.97 -26.18 52.25
CA ILE A 23 14.63 -27.51 51.72
C ILE A 23 14.72 -27.45 50.20
N GLY A 24 15.76 -28.07 49.63
CA GLY A 24 16.01 -28.03 48.18
C GLY A 24 16.77 -26.78 47.70
N THR A 25 17.19 -25.90 48.61
CA THR A 25 18.12 -24.80 48.37
C THR A 25 19.20 -24.76 49.44
N THR A 26 20.44 -24.43 49.05
CA THR A 26 21.56 -24.18 49.97
C THR A 26 21.73 -22.70 50.29
N THR A 27 20.96 -21.83 49.64
CA THR A 27 20.91 -20.40 49.87
C THR A 27 19.45 -19.97 50.06
N PRO A 28 18.82 -20.27 51.20
CA PRO A 28 17.51 -19.73 51.52
C PRO A 28 17.48 -18.22 51.37
N ASP A 29 16.36 -17.69 50.86
CA ASP A 29 16.17 -16.25 50.78
C ASP A 29 16.34 -15.60 52.16
N ALA A 30 17.08 -14.48 52.21
CA ALA A 30 17.43 -13.81 53.47
C ALA A 30 16.21 -13.28 54.24
N SER A 31 15.05 -13.15 53.60
CA SER A 31 13.78 -12.78 54.24
C SER A 31 12.95 -13.97 54.74
N ALA A 32 13.38 -15.21 54.46
CA ALA A 32 12.62 -16.42 54.76
C ALA A 32 13.17 -17.19 55.97
N ALA A 33 12.32 -17.50 56.94
CA ALA A 33 12.65 -18.43 58.01
C ALA A 33 12.63 -19.90 57.53
N LEU A 34 11.84 -20.20 56.49
CA LEU A 34 11.74 -21.48 55.79
C LEU A 34 11.62 -21.21 54.29
N ASP A 35 12.56 -21.71 53.50
CA ASP A 35 12.57 -21.62 52.04
C ASP A 35 12.57 -23.03 51.45
N ILE A 36 11.59 -23.31 50.58
CA ILE A 36 11.40 -24.63 49.98
C ILE A 36 11.43 -24.47 48.46
N THR A 37 12.44 -25.03 47.81
CA THR A 37 12.63 -24.93 46.36
C THR A 37 12.63 -26.32 45.74
N HIS A 38 11.71 -26.57 44.82
CA HIS A 38 11.67 -27.81 44.03
C HIS A 38 10.99 -27.55 42.68
N SER A 39 11.44 -28.20 41.61
CA SER A 39 10.93 -28.01 40.25
C SER A 39 9.70 -28.85 39.88
N SER A 40 9.18 -29.68 40.80
CA SER A 40 8.13 -30.68 40.49
C SER A 40 7.38 -31.22 41.70
N LYS A 41 7.68 -30.76 42.91
CA LYS A 41 6.98 -31.13 44.15
C LYS A 41 6.56 -29.86 44.88
N GLY A 42 5.42 -29.92 45.56
CA GLY A 42 4.92 -28.82 46.39
C GLY A 42 4.96 -29.17 47.88
N VAL A 43 4.45 -28.26 48.70
CA VAL A 43 4.28 -28.45 50.14
C VAL A 43 2.86 -28.92 50.41
N LEU A 44 2.72 -30.09 51.02
CA LEU A 44 1.44 -30.50 51.60
C LEU A 44 1.33 -29.91 53.01
N ILE A 45 0.50 -28.87 53.12
CA ILE A 45 0.11 -28.31 54.42
C ILE A 45 -0.83 -29.27 55.17
N PRO A 46 -1.03 -29.12 56.50
CA PRO A 46 -1.93 -29.97 57.26
C PRO A 46 -3.32 -30.06 56.62
N ARG A 47 -3.75 -31.29 56.33
CA ARG A 47 -5.05 -31.61 55.75
C ARG A 47 -5.95 -32.17 56.83
N MET A 48 -7.14 -31.62 56.99
CA MET A 48 -8.04 -32.00 58.06
C MET A 48 -9.49 -31.73 57.66
N THR A 49 -10.43 -32.35 58.37
CA THR A 49 -11.86 -32.07 58.25
C THR A 49 -12.23 -30.73 58.90
N GLU A 50 -13.40 -30.20 58.60
CA GLU A 50 -13.94 -29.02 59.26
C GLU A 50 -13.99 -29.19 60.78
N ALA A 51 -14.46 -30.36 61.26
CA ALA A 51 -14.53 -30.64 62.69
C ALA A 51 -13.14 -30.64 63.36
N GLU A 52 -12.12 -31.16 62.68
CA GLU A 52 -10.74 -31.15 63.17
C GLU A 52 -10.12 -29.75 63.13
N ARG A 53 -10.43 -28.95 62.09
CA ARG A 53 -10.04 -27.53 61.99
C ARG A 53 -10.61 -26.72 63.15
N ASP A 54 -11.89 -26.90 63.44
CA ASP A 54 -12.59 -26.17 64.49
C ASP A 54 -12.20 -26.63 65.90
N ALA A 55 -11.64 -27.83 66.02
CA ALA A 55 -11.06 -28.34 67.26
C ALA A 55 -9.67 -27.74 67.57
N ILE A 56 -9.05 -26.96 66.67
CA ILE A 56 -7.80 -26.26 66.94
C ILE A 56 -8.04 -25.17 67.99
N SER A 57 -7.48 -25.34 69.19
CA SER A 57 -7.58 -24.35 70.25
C SER A 57 -6.66 -23.16 69.98
N ALA A 58 -7.21 -21.94 70.03
CA ALA A 58 -6.49 -20.69 69.83
C ALA A 58 -5.58 -20.69 68.58
N PRO A 59 -6.13 -20.87 67.36
CA PRO A 59 -5.34 -20.86 66.14
C PRO A 59 -4.61 -19.53 65.95
N ALA A 60 -3.34 -19.60 65.55
CA ALA A 60 -2.55 -18.40 65.28
C ALA A 60 -3.10 -17.65 64.05
N SER A 61 -3.06 -16.31 64.06
CA SER A 61 -3.34 -15.54 62.84
C SER A 61 -2.32 -15.89 61.76
N GLY A 62 -2.80 -16.17 60.55
CA GLY A 62 -2.02 -16.69 59.43
C GLY A 62 -1.83 -18.21 59.44
N LEU A 63 -2.40 -18.96 60.40
CA LEU A 63 -2.34 -20.43 60.39
C LEU A 63 -3.04 -20.97 59.15
N LEU A 64 -2.33 -21.76 58.35
CA LEU A 64 -2.75 -22.27 57.06
C LEU A 64 -3.05 -23.78 57.11
N ILE A 65 -4.24 -24.17 56.66
CA ILE A 65 -4.67 -25.58 56.56
C ILE A 65 -5.39 -25.82 55.23
N TYR A 66 -5.48 -27.09 54.82
CA TYR A 66 -6.36 -27.51 53.74
C TYR A 66 -7.53 -28.30 54.33
N GLN A 67 -8.75 -27.79 54.17
CA GLN A 67 -9.94 -28.50 54.61
C GLN A 67 -10.33 -29.56 53.57
N THR A 68 -10.62 -30.79 54.00
CA THR A 68 -10.88 -31.91 53.09
C THR A 68 -12.36 -32.19 52.82
N ASP A 69 -13.26 -31.66 53.64
CA ASP A 69 -14.72 -31.84 53.55
C ASP A 69 -15.44 -30.48 53.68
N ASN A 70 -16.76 -30.49 53.52
CA ASN A 70 -17.66 -29.32 53.61
C ASN A 70 -17.09 -27.99 53.07
N ASN A 71 -17.03 -27.86 51.75
CA ASN A 71 -16.27 -26.83 50.99
C ASN A 71 -14.73 -27.02 51.04
N PRO A 72 -14.19 -28.10 50.45
CA PRO A 72 -12.75 -28.38 50.48
C PRO A 72 -11.93 -27.26 49.82
N ASN A 73 -11.09 -26.59 50.59
CA ASN A 73 -10.26 -25.47 50.10
C ASN A 73 -9.07 -25.20 51.03
N PHE A 74 -8.18 -24.30 50.63
CA PHE A 74 -7.21 -23.67 51.51
C PHE A 74 -7.92 -22.67 52.41
N TYR A 75 -7.71 -22.81 53.72
CA TYR A 75 -8.20 -21.89 54.73
C TYR A 75 -7.03 -21.32 55.51
N TYR A 76 -7.11 -20.03 55.84
CA TYR A 76 -6.25 -19.44 56.84
C TYR A 76 -7.08 -18.78 57.94
N TYR A 77 -6.55 -18.81 59.16
CA TYR A 77 -7.16 -18.11 60.28
C TYR A 77 -6.75 -16.65 60.25
N ASN A 78 -7.68 -15.70 60.11
CA ASN A 78 -7.35 -14.27 60.04
C ASN A 78 -7.17 -13.60 61.42
N GLY A 79 -7.27 -14.37 62.51
CA GLY A 79 -7.29 -13.89 63.88
C GLY A 79 -8.69 -13.85 64.52
N PHE A 80 -9.74 -14.02 63.72
CA PHE A 80 -11.14 -14.05 64.18
C PHE A 80 -11.89 -15.28 63.65
N SER A 81 -11.70 -15.62 62.38
CA SER A 81 -12.38 -16.74 61.71
C SER A 81 -11.48 -17.42 60.68
N TRP A 82 -11.87 -18.65 60.32
CA TRP A 82 -11.32 -19.37 59.18
C TRP A 82 -11.92 -18.79 57.89
N ILE A 83 -11.08 -18.29 57.00
CA ILE A 83 -11.49 -17.74 55.70
C ILE A 83 -10.75 -18.44 54.56
N THR A 84 -11.40 -18.57 53.41
CA THR A 84 -10.76 -19.15 52.22
C THR A 84 -10.00 -18.10 51.44
N PHE A 85 -9.04 -18.55 50.65
CA PHE A 85 -8.45 -17.70 49.62
C PHE A 85 -9.50 -17.40 48.56
N GLY A 86 -9.80 -16.11 48.34
CA GLY A 86 -10.69 -15.66 47.27
C GLY A 86 -12.17 -15.43 47.63
N SER A 87 -12.64 -15.64 48.87
CA SER A 87 -14.04 -15.37 49.24
C SER A 87 -14.39 -13.89 49.52
N GLY A 88 -13.67 -12.95 48.90
CA GLY A 88 -13.95 -11.52 48.94
C GLY A 88 -14.45 -11.04 47.58
N GLY A 89 -15.49 -11.68 47.04
CA GLY A 89 -16.05 -11.39 45.72
C GLY A 89 -16.66 -9.99 45.66
N ASN A 90 -15.83 -8.97 45.48
CA ASN A 90 -16.24 -7.59 45.18
C ASN A 90 -16.53 -7.39 43.67
N GLY A 91 -16.83 -8.48 42.94
CA GLY A 91 -17.02 -8.47 41.49
C GLY A 91 -18.47 -8.67 41.08
N TRP A 92 -18.79 -8.21 39.87
CA TRP A 92 -20.02 -8.56 39.17
C TRP A 92 -19.86 -9.92 38.48
N ASP A 93 -20.78 -10.84 38.74
CA ASP A 93 -20.80 -12.19 38.15
C ASP A 93 -21.31 -12.13 36.71
N VAL A 94 -20.75 -12.96 35.83
CA VAL A 94 -21.21 -13.11 34.43
C VAL A 94 -22.62 -13.69 34.34
N LEU A 95 -23.09 -14.39 35.38
CA LEU A 95 -24.48 -14.84 35.50
C LEU A 95 -25.36 -13.86 36.30
N GLY A 96 -24.78 -12.77 36.78
CA GLY A 96 -25.44 -11.74 37.58
C GLY A 96 -25.43 -12.03 39.09
N ASN A 97 -25.62 -10.97 39.88
CA ASN A 97 -25.65 -11.02 41.35
C ASN A 97 -27.10 -11.01 41.83
N SER A 98 -27.44 -11.88 42.79
CA SER A 98 -28.77 -11.86 43.45
C SER A 98 -28.75 -11.01 44.72
N GLY A 99 -29.90 -10.46 45.12
CA GLY A 99 -30.06 -9.70 46.37
C GLY A 99 -29.43 -8.30 46.39
N THR A 100 -29.22 -7.67 45.23
CA THR A 100 -28.64 -6.32 45.13
C THR A 100 -29.59 -5.22 45.62
N ASN A 101 -29.02 -4.13 46.15
CA ASN A 101 -29.72 -2.90 46.51
C ASN A 101 -29.14 -1.73 45.67
N PRO A 102 -29.92 -1.06 44.80
CA PRO A 102 -29.43 0.03 43.95
C PRO A 102 -28.81 1.24 44.67
N VAL A 103 -29.04 1.39 45.98
CA VAL A 103 -28.41 2.46 46.80
C VAL A 103 -26.98 2.10 47.20
N VAL A 104 -26.68 0.80 47.32
CA VAL A 104 -25.40 0.30 47.90
C VAL A 104 -24.57 -0.48 46.87
N ASN A 105 -25.21 -1.12 45.90
CA ASN A 105 -24.56 -1.96 44.89
C ASN A 105 -24.76 -1.36 43.50
N MET A 106 -23.67 -1.24 42.74
CA MET A 106 -23.69 -0.71 41.38
C MET A 106 -22.68 -1.44 40.49
N LEU A 107 -23.00 -1.53 39.20
CA LEU A 107 -22.02 -1.74 38.14
C LEU A 107 -21.51 -0.37 37.72
N GLY A 108 -20.29 -0.02 38.08
CA GLY A 108 -19.76 1.30 37.77
C GLY A 108 -18.48 1.63 38.51
N THR A 109 -18.04 2.86 38.31
CA THR A 109 -16.91 3.49 38.98
C THR A 109 -17.43 4.38 40.12
N THR A 110 -16.59 4.65 41.12
CA THR A 110 -16.92 5.57 42.24
C THR A 110 -16.11 6.87 42.19
N ASP A 111 -15.23 6.98 41.21
CA ASP A 111 -14.41 8.13 40.87
C ASP A 111 -14.81 8.68 39.49
N ALA A 112 -14.18 9.77 39.06
CA ALA A 112 -14.43 10.40 37.77
C ALA A 112 -13.75 9.63 36.61
N GLN A 113 -14.00 8.33 36.54
CA GLN A 113 -13.56 7.44 35.47
C GLN A 113 -14.75 6.87 34.74
N ASP A 114 -14.59 6.64 33.45
CA ASP A 114 -15.66 6.14 32.59
C ASP A 114 -15.90 4.63 32.84
N LEU A 115 -17.15 4.19 32.82
CA LEU A 115 -17.48 2.76 32.80
C LEU A 115 -17.39 2.26 31.36
N VAL A 116 -16.52 1.29 31.09
CA VAL A 116 -16.32 0.70 29.76
C VAL A 116 -16.74 -0.78 29.75
N ILE A 117 -17.46 -1.18 28.70
CA ILE A 117 -17.81 -2.56 28.38
C ILE A 117 -17.17 -2.91 27.03
N ALA A 118 -16.42 -4.01 26.99
CA ALA A 118 -15.63 -4.43 25.83
C ALA A 118 -15.96 -5.85 25.37
N THR A 119 -15.86 -6.09 24.07
CA THR A 119 -15.96 -7.40 23.41
C THR A 119 -14.66 -7.68 22.65
N ASN A 120 -14.09 -8.87 22.78
CA ASN A 120 -12.79 -9.19 22.17
C ASN A 120 -11.71 -8.13 22.44
N ASN A 121 -11.65 -7.66 23.69
CA ASN A 121 -10.73 -6.59 24.13
C ASN A 121 -10.87 -5.27 23.37
N THR A 122 -12.04 -5.01 22.77
CA THR A 122 -12.38 -3.77 22.06
C THR A 122 -13.57 -3.12 22.74
N GLU A 123 -13.46 -1.84 23.09
CA GLU A 123 -14.55 -1.06 23.70
C GLU A 123 -15.77 -1.03 22.77
N ALA A 124 -16.92 -1.48 23.28
CA ALA A 124 -18.17 -1.53 22.56
C ALA A 124 -19.20 -0.53 23.13
N PHE A 125 -19.09 -0.21 24.42
CA PHE A 125 -20.01 0.67 25.13
C PHE A 125 -19.28 1.40 26.25
N ARG A 126 -19.64 2.67 26.47
CA ARG A 126 -19.14 3.49 27.57
C ARG A 126 -20.21 4.35 28.20
N ILE A 127 -20.03 4.64 29.49
CA ILE A 127 -20.68 5.74 30.19
C ILE A 127 -19.57 6.64 30.72
N THR A 128 -19.54 7.88 30.25
CA THR A 128 -18.58 8.88 30.72
C THR A 128 -18.86 9.26 32.17
N ALA A 129 -17.85 9.77 32.87
CA ALA A 129 -18.01 10.34 34.21
C ALA A 129 -19.07 11.47 34.26
N ASP A 130 -19.31 12.16 33.14
CA ASP A 130 -20.33 13.19 32.98
C ASP A 130 -21.73 12.65 32.65
N GLY A 131 -21.88 11.33 32.48
CA GLY A 131 -23.16 10.66 32.23
C GLY A 131 -23.53 10.44 30.76
N ASN A 132 -22.71 10.89 29.80
CA ASN A 132 -22.92 10.60 28.38
C ASN A 132 -22.64 9.13 28.06
N ILE A 133 -23.49 8.53 27.23
CA ILE A 133 -23.39 7.14 26.77
C ILE A 133 -22.79 7.11 25.36
N GLY A 134 -21.76 6.29 25.16
CA GLY A 134 -21.15 6.02 23.86
C GLY A 134 -21.30 4.54 23.48
N ILE A 135 -21.77 4.25 22.28
CA ILE A 135 -21.75 2.90 21.69
C ILE A 135 -20.77 2.95 20.53
N LYS A 136 -19.70 2.14 20.59
CA LYS A 136 -18.59 2.14 19.62
C LYS A 136 -17.91 3.50 19.38
N THR A 137 -18.20 4.51 20.19
CA THR A 137 -17.47 5.79 20.26
C THR A 137 -16.84 5.93 21.63
N THR A 138 -15.62 6.44 21.69
CA THR A 138 -14.92 6.80 22.93
C THR A 138 -15.16 8.25 23.36
N THR A 139 -15.78 9.08 22.50
CA THR A 139 -15.96 10.53 22.71
C THR A 139 -17.40 10.96 22.46
N PRO A 140 -18.38 10.47 23.25
CA PRO A 140 -19.79 10.84 23.08
C PRO A 140 -19.99 12.33 23.38
N THR A 141 -20.46 13.09 22.38
CA THR A 141 -20.72 14.54 22.47
C THR A 141 -22.16 14.87 22.89
N ALA A 142 -23.03 13.86 22.98
CA ALA A 142 -24.41 13.95 23.44
C ALA A 142 -24.70 12.84 24.47
N LEU A 143 -25.85 12.95 25.16
CA LEU A 143 -26.26 12.00 26.20
C LEU A 143 -26.27 10.55 25.71
N LEU A 144 -26.58 10.32 24.42
CA LEU A 144 -26.37 9.07 23.72
C LEU A 144 -25.68 9.35 22.38
N SER A 145 -24.54 8.70 22.14
CA SER A 145 -23.79 8.78 20.88
C SER A 145 -23.45 7.37 20.40
N ILE A 146 -23.61 7.08 19.10
CA ILE A 146 -23.33 5.78 18.50
C ILE A 146 -22.38 6.00 17.33
N ALA A 147 -21.14 5.49 17.41
CA ALA A 147 -20.19 5.50 16.29
C ALA A 147 -20.05 4.10 15.71
N ASP A 148 -21.03 3.71 14.92
CA ASP A 148 -20.74 3.03 13.67
C ASP A 148 -21.99 3.15 12.79
N ASP A 149 -21.72 3.60 11.57
CA ASP A 149 -22.56 3.63 10.40
C ASP A 149 -23.60 4.77 10.29
N SER A 150 -23.25 5.78 9.49
CA SER A 150 -24.12 6.55 8.57
C SER A 150 -25.45 7.18 9.04
N SER A 151 -25.89 7.03 10.29
CA SER A 151 -27.31 7.22 10.66
C SER A 151 -27.55 7.82 12.05
N ALA A 152 -26.55 8.45 12.68
CA ALA A 152 -26.65 8.93 14.07
C ALA A 152 -27.33 10.31 14.25
N TYR A 153 -28.24 10.66 13.33
CA TYR A 153 -29.35 11.56 13.61
C TYR A 153 -30.59 10.96 12.94
N SER A 154 -30.96 9.73 13.32
CA SER A 154 -32.18 9.09 12.87
C SER A 154 -33.33 9.54 13.77
N VAL A 155 -34.02 10.61 13.38
CA VAL A 155 -35.41 10.77 13.82
C VAL A 155 -36.18 9.76 12.99
N PHE A 156 -36.20 8.50 13.44
CA PHE A 156 -37.07 7.47 12.89
C PHE A 156 -38.41 7.61 13.60
N GLN A 157 -39.40 8.03 12.84
CA GLN A 157 -40.70 8.41 13.34
C GLN A 157 -41.75 7.68 12.53
N ASP A 158 -42.07 6.52 13.04
CA ASP A 158 -43.09 5.62 12.58
C ASP A 158 -44.13 5.65 13.70
N PHE A 159 -45.30 6.23 13.43
CA PHE A 159 -46.26 6.57 14.50
C PHE A 159 -46.82 5.33 15.22
N GLN A 160 -46.37 4.12 14.87
CA GLN A 160 -46.67 2.81 15.46
C GLN A 160 -46.69 2.80 17.00
N SER A 161 -45.82 3.54 17.69
CA SER A 161 -45.81 3.56 19.16
C SER A 161 -46.79 4.57 19.80
N THR A 162 -47.51 5.36 19.00
CA THR A 162 -48.41 6.44 19.47
C THR A 162 -49.86 5.95 19.54
N ALA A 163 -50.56 6.20 20.66
CA ALA A 163 -51.98 5.83 20.77
C ALA A 163 -52.87 6.65 19.80
N SER A 164 -53.86 6.01 19.17
CA SER A 164 -54.78 6.66 18.23
C SER A 164 -55.62 7.77 18.89
N GLY A 165 -55.86 8.87 18.16
CA GLY A 165 -56.67 10.01 18.60
C GLY A 165 -56.06 11.38 18.29
N VAL A 166 -56.69 12.44 18.83
CA VAL A 166 -56.17 13.83 18.72
C VAL A 166 -54.93 13.97 19.60
N VAL A 167 -53.78 14.29 19.00
CA VAL A 167 -52.57 14.57 19.77
C VAL A 167 -52.73 15.96 20.40
N SER A 168 -52.98 16.01 21.71
CA SER A 168 -52.99 17.26 22.46
C SER A 168 -51.57 17.77 22.69
N THR A 169 -51.35 19.07 22.50
CA THR A 169 -50.07 19.80 22.51
C THR A 169 -49.33 19.87 23.86
N ASN A 170 -49.44 18.87 24.73
CA ASN A 170 -48.83 18.98 26.05
C ASN A 170 -48.36 17.65 26.64
N THR A 171 -47.27 17.11 26.09
CA THR A 171 -46.33 16.32 26.88
C THR A 171 -44.92 16.62 26.40
N ALA A 172 -44.03 17.02 27.32
CA ALA A 172 -42.64 17.39 27.08
C ALA A 172 -41.73 16.24 26.57
N LEU A 173 -42.33 15.16 26.06
CA LEU A 173 -41.70 13.94 25.58
C LEU A 173 -42.16 13.57 24.16
N ASN A 174 -43.07 14.34 23.56
CA ASN A 174 -43.53 14.12 22.20
C ASN A 174 -42.88 15.15 21.28
N ILE A 175 -42.06 14.72 20.32
CA ILE A 175 -41.39 15.62 19.36
C ILE A 175 -42.34 16.20 18.30
N TYR A 176 -43.58 15.74 18.30
CA TYR A 176 -44.65 16.25 17.47
C TYR A 176 -45.39 17.38 18.18
N GLN A 177 -45.42 18.54 17.54
CA GLN A 177 -46.30 19.63 17.90
C GLN A 177 -47.34 19.80 16.79
N ILE A 178 -48.62 19.84 17.16
CA ILE A 178 -49.69 20.13 16.20
C ILE A 178 -50.13 21.57 16.42
N ASP A 179 -49.80 22.41 15.44
CA ASP A 179 -50.25 23.80 15.39
C ASP A 179 -51.53 23.88 14.58
N ASN A 180 -52.65 23.74 15.30
CA ASN A 180 -53.99 23.96 14.75
C ASN A 180 -54.29 25.46 14.76
N ASN A 181 -53.82 26.19 13.76
CA ASN A 181 -53.88 27.65 13.67
C ASN A 181 -55.29 28.21 13.37
N ASN A 182 -56.33 27.40 13.53
CA ASN A 182 -57.66 27.71 13.08
C ASN A 182 -58.71 27.68 14.20
N VAL A 183 -59.52 28.74 14.27
CA VAL A 183 -60.37 29.06 15.43
C VAL A 183 -61.85 28.69 15.18
N THR A 184 -62.24 28.31 13.96
CA THR A 184 -63.67 28.11 13.58
C THR A 184 -64.14 26.65 13.54
N CYS A 185 -63.27 25.67 13.81
CA CYS A 185 -63.57 24.25 13.65
C CYS A 185 -63.18 23.47 14.90
N THR A 186 -64.15 22.79 15.53
CA THR A 186 -63.88 21.82 16.60
C THR A 186 -63.63 20.43 16.01
N ASN A 187 -62.82 19.62 16.70
CA ASN A 187 -62.56 18.16 16.52
C ASN A 187 -63.73 17.43 15.79
N PRO A 188 -63.47 16.61 14.72
CA PRO A 188 -62.23 15.88 14.36
C PRO A 188 -61.42 16.41 13.16
N ASN A 189 -61.59 17.67 12.79
CA ASN A 189 -61.02 18.23 11.55
C ASN A 189 -59.54 18.68 11.65
N LEU A 190 -58.76 18.12 12.56
CA LEU A 190 -57.37 18.49 12.87
C LEU A 190 -56.46 17.26 12.64
N TRP A 191 -55.13 17.44 12.72
CA TRP A 191 -54.21 16.30 12.67
C TRP A 191 -54.50 15.31 13.81
N GLU A 192 -54.63 14.03 13.45
CA GLU A 192 -54.93 12.91 14.33
C GLU A 192 -54.06 11.69 13.95
N ILE A 193 -53.79 10.79 14.90
CA ILE A 193 -53.09 9.54 14.61
C ILE A 193 -54.12 8.41 14.45
N GLN A 194 -54.08 7.70 13.32
CA GLN A 194 -55.01 6.63 13.00
C GLN A 194 -54.33 5.38 12.44
N GLU A 195 -54.92 4.22 12.76
CA GLU A 195 -54.56 2.90 12.21
C GLU A 195 -55.08 2.73 10.76
N THR A 196 -54.55 1.76 10.02
CA THR A 196 -54.78 1.56 8.56
C THR A 196 -56.26 1.43 8.17
N GLU A 197 -57.16 0.98 9.05
CA GLU A 197 -58.59 0.78 8.75
C GLU A 197 -59.53 1.14 9.92
N PRO A 198 -60.77 1.64 9.67
CA PRO A 198 -61.37 1.90 8.37
C PRO A 198 -61.44 3.41 8.12
N LEU A 199 -60.40 3.96 7.48
CA LEU A 199 -60.65 5.15 6.66
C LEU A 199 -61.58 4.71 5.51
N PRO A 200 -62.61 5.49 5.14
CA PRO A 200 -63.43 5.14 3.99
C PRO A 200 -62.52 5.00 2.77
N ALA A 201 -62.36 3.75 2.33
CA ALA A 201 -61.46 3.32 1.27
C ALA A 201 -61.44 4.34 0.12
N SER A 202 -60.24 4.78 -0.27
CA SER A 202 -59.87 5.63 -1.43
C SER A 202 -59.75 7.15 -1.26
N SER A 203 -59.83 7.75 -0.08
CA SER A 203 -59.81 9.23 -0.03
C SER A 203 -58.44 9.91 0.13
N PHE A 204 -57.38 9.35 0.72
CA PHE A 204 -56.06 10.04 0.84
C PHE A 204 -54.97 9.14 1.50
N ASP A 205 -55.04 7.82 1.33
CA ASP A 205 -54.05 6.92 1.93
C ASP A 205 -52.70 7.04 1.22
N CYS A 206 -51.60 6.83 1.94
CA CYS A 206 -50.26 6.95 1.40
C CYS A 206 -49.70 5.58 0.99
N ASP A 207 -49.06 5.50 -0.19
CA ASP A 207 -48.40 4.26 -0.64
C ASP A 207 -47.23 3.93 0.30
N GLY A 208 -47.18 2.69 0.79
CA GLY A 208 -46.13 2.24 1.71
C GLY A 208 -46.35 2.51 3.21
N CYS A 209 -47.45 3.19 3.59
CA CYS A 209 -47.76 3.46 5.00
C CYS A 209 -48.20 2.21 5.76
N ILE A 210 -47.66 1.97 6.95
CA ILE A 210 -47.87 0.74 7.74
C ILE A 210 -48.14 1.09 9.20
N GLY A 211 -49.28 0.63 9.72
CA GLY A 211 -49.63 0.83 11.12
C GLY A 211 -50.27 2.19 11.37
N ASN A 212 -49.80 2.90 12.39
CA ASN A 212 -50.32 4.22 12.75
C ASN A 212 -49.70 5.28 11.86
N ARG A 213 -50.51 6.22 11.39
CA ARG A 213 -50.05 7.38 10.59
C ARG A 213 -50.72 8.67 11.03
N ALA A 214 -50.06 9.80 10.75
CA ALA A 214 -50.67 11.10 10.96
C ALA A 214 -51.63 11.41 9.81
N VAL A 215 -52.87 11.74 10.13
CA VAL A 215 -53.90 12.06 9.13
C VAL A 215 -54.62 13.34 9.48
N ILE A 216 -55.13 14.02 8.46
CA ILE A 216 -56.12 15.08 8.61
C ILE A 216 -57.31 14.75 7.71
N ASN A 217 -58.44 14.45 8.35
CA ASN A 217 -59.64 13.98 7.66
C ASN A 217 -60.34 15.11 6.90
N GLY A 218 -60.70 14.86 5.64
CA GLY A 218 -61.46 15.76 4.78
C GLY A 218 -62.99 15.75 4.95
N ASN A 219 -63.56 14.75 5.64
CA ASN A 219 -65.00 14.44 5.68
C ASN A 219 -65.90 15.43 6.46
N ASP A 220 -65.69 16.74 6.33
CA ASP A 220 -66.63 17.75 6.83
C ASP A 220 -67.71 18.09 5.78
N ASN A 221 -68.89 18.48 6.25
CA ASN A 221 -70.01 18.94 5.41
C ASN A 221 -69.76 20.34 4.80
N PHE A 222 -68.55 20.60 4.30
CA PHE A 222 -68.26 21.60 3.27
C PHE A 222 -68.32 23.09 3.66
N THR A 223 -68.19 23.46 4.94
CA THR A 223 -68.37 24.86 5.39
C THR A 223 -67.14 25.52 6.03
N HIS A 224 -66.02 24.81 6.14
CA HIS A 224 -64.88 25.23 6.96
C HIS A 224 -63.57 25.33 6.17
N GLN A 225 -62.79 26.39 6.44
CA GLN A 225 -61.40 26.48 6.01
C GLN A 225 -60.53 25.74 7.01
N LYS A 226 -59.58 24.92 6.58
CA LYS A 226 -58.56 24.25 7.40
C LYS A 226 -57.20 24.88 7.11
N ASP A 227 -56.46 25.19 8.16
CA ASP A 227 -55.06 25.61 8.10
C ASP A 227 -54.38 25.04 9.35
N ALA A 228 -53.75 23.89 9.17
CA ALA A 228 -53.17 23.11 10.25
C ALA A 228 -51.78 22.61 9.85
N THR A 229 -50.87 22.63 10.82
CA THR A 229 -49.48 22.21 10.60
C THR A 229 -49.10 21.12 11.60
N LEU A 230 -48.62 19.98 11.09
CA LEU A 230 -47.89 19.01 11.87
C LEU A 230 -46.42 19.42 11.89
N VAL A 231 -45.89 19.67 13.08
CA VAL A 231 -44.51 20.09 13.32
C VAL A 231 -43.74 18.90 13.90
N VAL A 232 -42.66 18.52 13.24
CA VAL A 232 -41.70 17.52 13.71
C VAL A 232 -40.46 18.28 14.18
N GLY A 233 -40.27 18.40 15.48
CA GLY A 233 -39.12 19.09 16.07
C GLY A 233 -37.84 18.28 15.89
N LEU A 234 -36.82 18.89 15.30
CA LEU A 234 -35.49 18.28 15.09
C LEU A 234 -34.50 18.67 16.18
N GLY A 235 -34.75 19.77 16.89
CA GLY A 235 -33.77 20.35 17.82
C GLY A 235 -32.55 20.90 17.07
N ALA A 236 -31.43 21.04 17.78
CA ALA A 236 -30.21 21.63 17.22
C ALA A 236 -29.54 20.67 16.21
N ILE A 237 -29.41 21.11 14.96
CA ILE A 237 -28.78 20.32 13.88
C ILE A 237 -27.33 20.78 13.68
N ASN A 238 -26.36 19.93 14.01
CA ASN A 238 -24.92 20.25 13.89
C ASN A 238 -24.30 19.80 12.56
N TYR A 239 -25.11 19.41 11.57
CA TYR A 239 -24.66 18.98 10.24
C TYR A 239 -24.96 20.04 9.19
N SER A 240 -24.14 20.10 8.13
CA SER A 240 -24.37 20.98 6.98
C SER A 240 -25.50 20.50 6.06
N THR A 241 -25.85 19.22 6.16
CA THR A 241 -26.89 18.57 5.35
C THR A 241 -27.63 17.52 6.16
N ILE A 242 -28.91 17.33 5.87
CA ILE A 242 -29.75 16.22 6.35
C ILE A 242 -30.45 15.56 5.16
N ASN A 243 -30.81 14.28 5.26
CA ASN A 243 -31.74 13.63 4.33
C ASN A 243 -33.09 13.48 5.00
N LEU A 244 -34.17 13.92 4.34
CA LEU A 244 -35.56 13.74 4.77
C LEU A 244 -36.25 12.76 3.85
N ASP A 245 -36.77 11.68 4.41
CA ASP A 245 -37.63 10.70 3.75
C ASP A 245 -39.00 10.66 4.47
N PHE A 246 -40.12 10.56 3.75
CA PHE A 246 -41.45 10.29 4.33
C PHE A 246 -42.43 9.79 3.25
N ASP A 247 -43.47 9.07 3.65
CA ASP A 247 -44.56 8.68 2.76
C ASP A 247 -45.75 9.61 2.97
N PHE A 248 -46.44 9.98 1.89
CA PHE A 248 -47.60 10.85 1.95
C PHE A 248 -48.69 10.47 0.96
N GLY A 249 -49.92 10.84 1.31
CA GLY A 249 -51.11 10.59 0.53
C GLY A 249 -51.96 11.84 0.61
N TYR A 250 -51.99 12.60 -0.47
CA TYR A 250 -52.67 13.89 -0.54
C TYR A 250 -53.79 13.83 -1.57
N ASN A 251 -55.01 14.09 -1.14
CA ASN A 251 -56.14 14.21 -2.05
C ASN A 251 -56.89 15.51 -1.80
N HIS A 252 -57.30 16.14 -2.89
CA HIS A 252 -57.56 17.57 -2.93
C HIS A 252 -58.81 17.90 -3.73
N ARG A 253 -59.32 19.11 -3.53
CA ARG A 253 -60.15 19.85 -4.49
C ARG A 253 -59.41 21.10 -4.96
N SER A 254 -59.96 21.81 -5.95
CA SER A 254 -59.28 22.86 -6.71
C SER A 254 -58.72 24.07 -5.92
N THR A 255 -58.91 24.15 -4.60
CA THR A 255 -58.39 25.22 -3.73
C THR A 255 -57.45 24.74 -2.63
N ASP A 256 -57.21 23.43 -2.52
CA ASP A 256 -56.41 22.89 -1.42
C ASP A 256 -54.92 22.92 -1.75
N GLN A 257 -54.10 23.04 -0.71
CA GLN A 257 -52.66 23.12 -0.77
C GLN A 257 -52.03 22.28 0.33
N PHE A 258 -51.08 21.43 -0.05
CA PHE A 258 -50.20 20.75 0.88
C PHE A 258 -48.76 21.23 0.66
N THR A 259 -48.10 21.67 1.74
CA THR A 259 -46.72 22.17 1.71
C THR A 259 -45.91 21.54 2.83
N VAL A 260 -44.67 21.16 2.53
CA VAL A 260 -43.67 20.73 3.52
C VAL A 260 -42.53 21.74 3.53
N SER A 261 -42.11 22.17 4.72
CA SER A 261 -41.03 23.14 4.86
C SER A 261 -40.05 22.80 5.98
N LEU A 262 -38.78 23.13 5.76
CA LEU A 262 -37.79 23.27 6.83
C LEU A 262 -37.98 24.65 7.47
N TYR A 263 -38.23 24.66 8.78
CA TYR A 263 -38.37 25.87 9.57
C TYR A 263 -37.24 25.97 10.59
N ASN A 264 -36.60 27.13 10.66
CA ASN A 264 -35.57 27.42 11.64
C ASN A 264 -36.25 28.07 12.85
N GLU A 265 -36.31 27.32 13.96
CA GLU A 265 -36.92 27.73 15.21
C GLU A 265 -36.09 28.80 15.94
N THR A 266 -34.77 28.83 15.73
CA THR A 266 -33.89 29.87 16.29
C THR A 266 -34.16 31.23 15.64
N SER A 267 -34.21 31.28 14.30
CA SER A 267 -34.46 32.51 13.54
C SER A 267 -35.94 32.81 13.36
N THR A 268 -36.83 31.89 13.77
CA THR A 268 -38.28 31.96 13.63
C THR A 268 -38.73 32.22 12.20
N SER A 269 -38.13 31.52 11.23
CA SER A 269 -38.41 31.72 9.81
C SER A 269 -38.40 30.40 9.02
N THR A 270 -39.17 30.37 7.93
CA THR A 270 -39.12 29.26 6.98
C THR A 270 -37.82 29.35 6.19
N GLU A 271 -36.95 28.36 6.35
CA GLU A 271 -35.65 28.31 5.68
C GLU A 271 -35.77 27.76 4.26
N ALA A 272 -36.60 26.73 4.07
CA ALA A 272 -36.85 26.16 2.75
C ALA A 272 -38.26 25.54 2.65
N THR A 273 -38.89 25.69 1.49
CA THR A 273 -40.04 24.85 1.09
C THR A 273 -39.52 23.62 0.36
N LEU A 274 -39.80 22.44 0.89
CA LEU A 274 -39.27 21.15 0.45
C LEU A 274 -40.22 20.45 -0.54
N LEU A 275 -41.52 20.52 -0.27
CA LEU A 275 -42.57 19.98 -1.13
C LEU A 275 -43.73 20.98 -1.20
N GLY A 276 -44.32 21.14 -2.38
CA GLY A 276 -45.55 21.92 -2.58
C GLY A 276 -45.36 23.42 -2.86
N PRO A 277 -46.46 24.19 -2.95
CA PRO A 277 -47.83 23.76 -2.64
C PRO A 277 -48.35 22.77 -3.70
N LEU A 278 -48.68 21.55 -3.26
CA LEU A 278 -49.34 20.58 -4.13
C LEU A 278 -50.80 20.99 -4.27
N THR A 279 -51.23 21.22 -5.51
CA THR A 279 -52.61 21.59 -5.87
C THR A 279 -53.30 20.50 -6.69
N LEU A 280 -52.66 19.34 -6.83
CA LEU A 280 -53.19 18.12 -7.43
C LEU A 280 -52.99 16.98 -6.43
N GLY A 281 -53.80 15.93 -6.55
CA GLY A 281 -53.75 14.78 -5.65
C GLY A 281 -52.57 13.92 -6.05
N ASP A 282 -51.82 13.45 -5.06
CA ASP A 282 -50.58 12.71 -5.25
C ASP A 282 -50.36 11.78 -4.06
N GLU A 283 -49.78 10.62 -4.32
CA GLU A 283 -49.46 9.61 -3.32
C GLU A 283 -48.08 9.03 -3.61
N GLY A 284 -47.25 8.85 -2.58
CA GLY A 284 -45.95 8.24 -2.72
C GLY A 284 -44.92 8.67 -1.67
N THR A 285 -43.68 8.30 -1.93
CA THR A 285 -42.52 8.58 -1.06
C THR A 285 -41.81 9.87 -1.48
N PHE A 286 -41.57 10.75 -0.53
CA PHE A 286 -40.67 11.89 -0.67
C PHE A 286 -39.29 11.54 -0.13
N SER A 287 -38.23 11.95 -0.84
CA SER A 287 -36.84 11.83 -0.38
C SER A 287 -36.01 13.01 -0.90
N GLN A 288 -35.36 13.76 0.00
CA GLN A 288 -34.52 14.90 -0.37
C GLN A 288 -33.37 15.15 0.61
N ILE A 289 -32.19 15.45 0.06
CA ILE A 289 -31.08 16.05 0.80
C ILE A 289 -31.31 17.56 0.94
N ILE A 290 -31.31 18.04 2.18
CA ILE A 290 -31.58 19.41 2.57
C ILE A 290 -30.30 20.03 3.11
N ASN A 291 -29.94 21.21 2.61
CA ASN A 291 -28.83 22.00 3.14
C ASN A 291 -29.30 22.76 4.39
N ILE A 292 -28.49 22.74 5.44
CA ILE A 292 -28.70 23.48 6.68
C ILE A 292 -27.84 24.74 6.64
N ALA A 293 -28.47 25.91 6.53
CA ALA A 293 -27.75 27.16 6.34
C ALA A 293 -26.93 27.54 7.59
N ASN A 294 -27.47 27.26 8.78
CA ASN A 294 -26.83 27.57 10.05
C ASN A 294 -26.78 26.32 10.96
N PRO A 295 -25.72 25.48 10.84
CA PRO A 295 -25.51 24.37 11.76
C PRO A 295 -25.37 24.87 13.21
N GLY A 296 -26.08 24.23 14.13
CA GLY A 296 -26.20 24.59 15.55
C GLY A 296 -27.53 25.26 15.92
N ASP A 297 -28.28 25.76 14.94
CA ASP A 297 -29.65 26.27 15.16
C ASP A 297 -30.65 25.12 15.38
N ASN A 298 -31.79 25.45 16.01
CA ASN A 298 -32.90 24.52 16.18
C ASN A 298 -33.80 24.53 14.95
N TYR A 299 -34.21 23.36 14.48
CA TYR A 299 -35.04 23.21 13.28
C TYR A 299 -36.28 22.35 13.53
N SER A 300 -37.27 22.49 12.65
CA SER A 300 -38.42 21.59 12.52
C SER A 300 -38.79 21.33 11.07
N ILE A 301 -39.38 20.15 10.79
CA ILE A 301 -40.10 19.90 9.54
C ILE A 301 -41.58 20.18 9.77
N ARG A 302 -42.19 20.97 8.90
CA ARG A 302 -43.58 21.40 9.01
C ARG A 302 -44.39 20.90 7.83
N PHE A 303 -45.36 20.05 8.08
CA PHE A 303 -46.35 19.55 7.11
C PHE A 303 -47.62 20.37 7.26
N ARG A 304 -47.79 21.37 6.39
CA ARG A 304 -48.91 22.31 6.42
C ARG A 304 -49.96 21.93 5.37
N PHE A 305 -51.20 21.83 5.83
CA PHE A 305 -52.36 21.56 4.98
C PHE A 305 -53.34 22.72 5.07
N GLU A 306 -53.57 23.36 3.92
CA GLU A 306 -54.52 24.46 3.75
C GLU A 306 -55.62 24.02 2.80
N ALA A 307 -56.87 24.01 3.25
CA ALA A 307 -57.95 23.47 2.46
C ALA A 307 -59.28 24.19 2.68
N ARG A 308 -60.13 24.14 1.65
CA ARG A 308 -61.56 24.42 1.74
C ARG A 308 -62.27 23.30 0.98
N GLN A 309 -62.95 22.41 1.71
CA GLN A 309 -63.63 21.24 1.13
C GLN A 309 -62.65 20.22 0.53
N SER A 310 -62.01 19.39 1.35
CA SER A 310 -60.96 18.48 0.88
C SER A 310 -61.27 17.02 1.19
N TYR A 311 -60.49 16.12 0.59
CA TYR A 311 -60.58 14.68 0.87
C TYR A 311 -59.64 14.28 2.01
N GLY A 312 -58.43 14.86 2.11
CA GLY A 312 -57.56 14.74 3.29
C GLY A 312 -56.07 14.63 2.94
N LEU A 313 -55.26 14.45 3.98
CA LEU A 313 -53.82 14.21 3.87
C LEU A 313 -53.41 13.15 4.91
N SER A 314 -52.53 12.25 4.51
CA SER A 314 -51.85 11.30 5.39
C SER A 314 -50.33 11.43 5.25
N ILE A 315 -49.61 11.22 6.35
CA ILE A 315 -48.15 11.21 6.44
C ILE A 315 -47.70 10.05 7.32
N ASP A 316 -46.72 9.30 6.87
CA ASP A 316 -46.11 8.20 7.64
C ASP A 316 -44.61 8.07 7.33
N ASN A 317 -43.94 7.15 8.04
CA ASN A 317 -42.56 6.75 7.78
C ASN A 317 -41.58 7.93 7.72
N ILE A 318 -41.75 8.93 8.59
CA ILE A 318 -40.88 10.11 8.61
C ILE A 318 -39.50 9.68 9.11
N GLN A 319 -38.50 9.78 8.24
CA GLN A 319 -37.11 9.50 8.55
C GLN A 319 -36.27 10.72 8.24
N ILE A 320 -35.57 11.24 9.23
CA ILE A 320 -34.52 12.22 9.02
C ILE A 320 -33.20 11.54 9.33
N LYS A 321 -32.19 11.69 8.47
CA LYS A 321 -30.84 11.14 8.64
C LYS A 321 -29.82 12.26 8.48
N ALA A 322 -28.69 12.16 9.17
CA ALA A 322 -27.56 13.04 8.89
C ALA A 322 -27.17 12.87 7.41
N GLY A 323 -27.06 13.98 6.67
CA GLY A 323 -26.71 13.93 5.26
C GLY A 323 -25.26 13.50 5.16
N ILE A 324 -25.01 12.29 4.68
CA ILE A 324 -23.67 11.90 4.22
C ILE A 324 -23.37 12.87 3.07
N PRO A 325 -22.23 13.60 3.08
CA PRO A 325 -21.88 14.43 1.95
C PRO A 325 -21.88 13.53 0.71
N THR A 326 -22.80 13.80 -0.21
CA THR A 326 -22.67 13.25 -1.55
C THR A 326 -21.29 13.70 -2.05
N PRO A 327 -20.52 12.81 -2.71
CA PRO A 327 -19.21 13.18 -3.21
C PRO A 327 -19.35 14.47 -4.00
N LEU A 328 -18.40 15.41 -3.79
CA LEU A 328 -18.41 16.75 -4.40
C LEU A 328 -18.56 16.73 -5.94
N ILE A 329 -18.41 15.57 -6.57
CA ILE A 329 -18.69 15.31 -7.98
C ILE A 329 -19.48 13.99 -8.09
N ARG A 330 -20.70 14.08 -8.63
CA ARG A 330 -21.48 12.93 -9.13
C ARG A 330 -21.63 13.12 -10.64
N ILE A 331 -20.82 12.42 -11.43
CA ILE A 331 -20.96 12.38 -12.90
C ILE A 331 -21.95 11.27 -13.20
N GLN A 332 -23.13 11.64 -13.71
CA GLN A 332 -24.15 10.69 -14.13
C GLN A 332 -24.58 10.99 -15.56
N ASP A 333 -24.42 10.02 -16.45
CA ASP A 333 -24.94 10.02 -17.82
C ASP A 333 -26.10 9.03 -18.03
N GLY A 334 -26.41 8.20 -17.03
CA GLY A 334 -27.52 7.24 -17.05
C GLY A 334 -27.15 5.85 -17.57
N ASN A 335 -25.87 5.60 -17.89
CA ASN A 335 -25.35 4.28 -18.26
C ASN A 335 -24.43 3.69 -17.17
N GLU A 336 -24.52 4.17 -15.93
CA GLU A 336 -23.78 3.60 -14.79
C GLU A 336 -24.27 2.17 -14.51
N THR A 337 -23.36 1.21 -14.38
CA THR A 337 -23.68 -0.15 -13.93
C THR A 337 -22.54 -0.71 -13.08
N ASP A 338 -22.84 -1.69 -12.24
CA ASP A 338 -21.85 -2.33 -11.37
C ASP A 338 -20.69 -2.90 -12.19
N GLY A 339 -19.46 -2.61 -11.74
CA GLY A 339 -18.22 -2.96 -12.42
C GLY A 339 -17.77 -2.01 -13.54
N TYR A 340 -18.53 -0.99 -13.94
CA TYR A 340 -18.11 -0.05 -15.01
C TYR A 340 -17.28 1.13 -14.46
N VAL A 341 -16.35 1.66 -15.27
CA VAL A 341 -15.48 2.80 -14.93
C VAL A 341 -15.70 3.98 -15.88
N LEU A 342 -15.47 5.21 -15.40
CA LEU A 342 -15.57 6.42 -16.20
C LEU A 342 -14.31 6.58 -17.06
N TYR A 343 -14.47 6.47 -18.38
CA TYR A 343 -13.38 6.56 -19.37
C TYR A 343 -13.54 7.83 -20.21
N SER A 344 -12.46 8.61 -20.41
CA SER A 344 -12.45 9.80 -21.28
C SER A 344 -11.80 9.50 -22.62
N ASP A 345 -12.41 9.94 -23.72
CA ASP A 345 -11.81 9.90 -25.05
C ASP A 345 -10.77 11.02 -25.27
N ALA A 346 -10.07 10.97 -26.40
CA ALA A 346 -9.00 11.90 -26.77
C ALA A 346 -9.47 13.35 -27.02
N ILE A 347 -10.77 13.61 -27.06
CA ILE A 347 -11.36 14.95 -27.21
C ILE A 347 -12.06 15.41 -25.93
N GLY A 348 -11.98 14.63 -24.85
CA GLY A 348 -12.46 14.98 -23.52
C GLY A 348 -13.91 14.58 -23.23
N ASN A 349 -14.53 13.72 -24.04
CA ASN A 349 -15.85 13.17 -23.70
C ASN A 349 -15.67 11.96 -22.79
N ALA A 350 -16.36 11.96 -21.65
CA ALA A 350 -16.37 10.84 -20.73
C ALA A 350 -17.59 9.95 -20.97
N SER A 351 -17.41 8.62 -20.86
CA SER A 351 -18.48 7.61 -20.92
C SER A 351 -18.19 6.47 -19.93
N TRP A 352 -19.23 5.91 -19.31
CA TRP A 352 -19.10 4.70 -18.49
C TRP A 352 -18.87 3.47 -19.37
N THR A 353 -17.85 2.68 -19.05
CA THR A 353 -17.44 1.53 -19.88
C THR A 353 -17.06 0.33 -19.01
N ASP A 354 -17.42 -0.87 -19.46
CA ASP A 354 -16.98 -2.12 -18.86
C ASP A 354 -15.45 -2.20 -18.90
N PRO A 355 -14.74 -2.39 -17.78
CA PRO A 355 -13.31 -2.64 -17.78
C PRO A 355 -12.92 -3.84 -18.65
N ALA A 356 -13.80 -4.82 -18.81
CA ALA A 356 -13.57 -5.95 -19.71
C ALA A 356 -13.72 -5.57 -21.20
N ALA A 357 -14.47 -4.50 -21.53
CA ALA A 357 -14.54 -3.93 -22.87
C ALA A 357 -13.37 -2.97 -23.17
N LEU A 358 -12.63 -2.55 -22.14
CA LEU A 358 -11.29 -2.01 -22.28
C LEU A 358 -10.33 -3.16 -22.60
N ILE A 359 -10.49 -3.78 -23.77
CA ILE A 359 -9.54 -4.72 -24.35
C ILE A 359 -8.28 -3.97 -24.82
N GLY A 360 -7.59 -3.37 -23.87
CA GLY A 360 -6.17 -3.09 -23.93
C GLY A 360 -5.53 -3.97 -22.86
N THR A 361 -4.49 -4.72 -23.22
CA THR A 361 -3.53 -5.27 -22.25
C THR A 361 -3.20 -4.23 -21.19
N ASP A 362 -2.94 -4.63 -19.94
CA ASP A 362 -2.42 -3.67 -18.96
C ASP A 362 -1.26 -2.90 -19.62
N GLU A 363 -1.45 -1.60 -19.73
CA GLU A 363 -0.41 -0.69 -20.16
C GLU A 363 -0.06 0.18 -18.97
N ASP A 364 0.26 -0.46 -17.84
CA ASP A 364 0.94 0.21 -16.71
C ASP A 364 2.26 0.85 -17.18
N TRP A 365 2.72 0.48 -18.38
CA TRP A 365 3.84 1.05 -19.10
C TRP A 365 3.51 1.33 -20.57
N ASN A 366 2.46 2.11 -20.88
CA ASN A 366 2.41 2.73 -22.21
C ASN A 366 3.50 3.81 -22.29
N PHE A 367 4.68 3.41 -22.74
CA PHE A 367 5.65 4.36 -23.27
C PHE A 367 5.06 4.89 -24.58
N ILE A 368 4.29 5.98 -24.49
CA ILE A 368 3.84 6.72 -25.66
C ILE A 368 5.11 7.33 -26.28
N SER A 369 5.78 6.53 -27.11
CA SER A 369 6.81 7.02 -28.00
C SER A 369 6.11 8.07 -28.85
N GLY A 370 6.55 9.32 -28.74
CA GLY A 370 6.05 10.33 -29.65
C GLY A 370 6.25 9.88 -31.10
N ASN A 371 5.37 10.35 -31.96
CA ASN A 371 5.30 10.00 -33.38
C ASN A 371 6.45 10.61 -34.20
N THR A 372 7.42 11.23 -33.53
CA THR A 372 8.64 11.79 -34.13
C THR A 372 9.88 11.39 -33.32
N ASN A 373 11.04 11.36 -33.99
CA ASN A 373 12.35 11.17 -33.34
C ASN A 373 12.73 12.34 -32.39
N ALA A 374 11.85 13.33 -32.22
CA ALA A 374 12.09 14.55 -31.46
C ALA A 374 11.33 14.60 -30.13
N ASP A 375 10.59 13.56 -29.76
CA ASP A 375 9.81 13.51 -28.53
C ASP A 375 10.64 12.86 -27.40
N PRO A 376 11.30 13.65 -26.52
CA PRO A 376 12.08 13.08 -25.43
C PRO A 376 11.15 12.52 -24.36
N MET A 377 11.28 11.22 -24.08
CA MET A 377 10.81 10.65 -22.83
C MET A 377 11.83 11.00 -21.74
N TYR A 378 11.61 12.12 -21.07
CA TYR A 378 12.42 12.54 -19.92
C TYR A 378 11.81 12.00 -18.64
N HIS A 379 12.58 11.22 -17.89
CA HIS A 379 12.29 10.91 -16.50
C HIS A 379 13.43 11.46 -15.63
N ASP A 380 13.11 11.97 -14.45
CA ASP A 380 14.11 12.43 -13.49
C ASP A 380 14.22 11.38 -12.38
N GLY A 381 15.34 10.64 -12.33
CA GLY A 381 15.57 9.57 -11.35
C GLY A 381 16.23 8.32 -11.93
N LYS A 382 16.10 7.16 -11.28
CA LYS A 382 16.49 5.86 -11.85
C LYS A 382 15.25 5.12 -12.32
N VAL A 383 15.14 4.78 -13.61
CA VAL A 383 14.12 3.82 -14.07
C VAL A 383 14.63 2.43 -13.70
N VAL A 384 13.83 1.66 -12.99
CA VAL A 384 14.09 0.24 -12.75
C VAL A 384 13.00 -0.54 -13.48
N ILE A 385 13.37 -1.24 -14.56
CA ILE A 385 12.45 -2.13 -15.27
C ILE A 385 12.64 -3.53 -14.69
N GLY A 386 11.59 -4.07 -14.05
CA GLY A 386 11.52 -5.49 -13.66
C GLY A 386 12.24 -5.92 -12.38
N SER A 387 12.33 -5.10 -11.34
CA SER A 387 12.80 -5.56 -10.03
C SER A 387 11.64 -6.02 -9.14
N SER A 388 11.35 -7.32 -9.09
CA SER A 388 10.68 -7.91 -7.94
C SER A 388 11.76 -8.22 -6.91
N GLY A 389 11.65 -7.70 -5.68
CA GLY A 389 12.68 -7.76 -4.64
C GLY A 389 13.02 -9.17 -4.10
N ILE A 390 12.89 -10.23 -4.89
CA ILE A 390 13.17 -11.61 -4.53
C ILE A 390 14.20 -12.19 -5.52
N SER A 391 15.44 -12.25 -5.06
CA SER A 391 16.51 -13.12 -5.59
C SER A 391 15.96 -14.55 -5.76
N THR A 392 16.00 -15.17 -6.95
CA THR A 392 17.14 -15.99 -7.38
C THR A 392 17.27 -16.22 -8.90
N ALA A 393 16.41 -15.67 -9.76
CA ALA A 393 16.62 -15.62 -11.22
C ALA A 393 15.58 -14.69 -11.85
N VAL A 394 15.92 -13.42 -12.02
CA VAL A 394 15.10 -12.49 -12.79
C VAL A 394 15.60 -12.55 -14.23
N ASN A 395 14.95 -13.37 -15.06
CA ASN A 395 15.09 -13.24 -16.51
C ASN A 395 14.28 -11.99 -16.92
N LEU A 396 14.92 -10.82 -16.94
CA LEU A 396 14.34 -9.66 -17.62
C LEU A 396 14.41 -9.92 -19.13
N GLN A 397 13.31 -10.43 -19.69
CA GLN A 397 13.16 -10.54 -21.13
C GLN A 397 12.61 -9.22 -21.66
N LEU A 398 13.51 -8.32 -22.09
CA LEU A 398 13.15 -7.18 -22.93
C LEU A 398 12.95 -7.69 -24.36
N ASP A 399 11.70 -7.97 -24.71
CA ASP A 399 11.30 -8.21 -26.10
C ASP A 399 11.07 -6.87 -26.78
N ILE A 400 12.00 -6.47 -27.64
CA ILE A 400 11.89 -5.24 -28.42
C ILE A 400 11.66 -5.68 -29.88
N ASP A 401 10.40 -5.88 -30.24
CA ASP A 401 9.98 -6.24 -31.60
C ASP A 401 9.05 -5.16 -32.17
N ASN A 402 9.44 -4.55 -33.28
CA ASN A 402 8.59 -3.62 -34.03
C ASN A 402 7.67 -4.33 -35.06
N ARG A 403 7.66 -5.67 -35.08
CA ARG A 403 6.93 -6.57 -36.00
C ARG A 403 7.25 -6.33 -37.47
N ARG A 404 8.38 -5.69 -37.80
CA ARG A 404 8.84 -5.45 -39.19
C ARG A 404 9.96 -6.41 -39.55
N ALA A 405 10.06 -6.72 -40.84
CA ALA A 405 11.13 -7.57 -41.38
C ALA A 405 12.55 -6.98 -41.26
N SER A 406 12.67 -5.72 -40.82
CA SER A 406 13.92 -4.95 -40.78
C SER A 406 14.62 -4.98 -39.42
N GLY A 407 14.09 -5.73 -38.45
CA GLY A 407 14.64 -5.81 -37.10
C GLY A 407 14.38 -4.56 -36.26
N THR A 408 14.70 -4.68 -34.98
CA THR A 408 14.61 -3.61 -33.99
C THR A 408 16.01 -3.13 -33.65
N GLU A 409 16.19 -1.81 -33.52
CA GLU A 409 17.44 -1.19 -33.10
C GLU A 409 17.41 -0.89 -31.59
N ILE A 410 18.49 -1.25 -30.89
CA ILE A 410 18.79 -0.78 -29.53
C ILE A 410 20.06 0.06 -29.62
N GLY A 411 19.90 1.38 -29.48
CA GLY A 411 21.02 2.32 -29.44
C GLY A 411 21.62 2.41 -28.04
N ILE A 412 22.93 2.22 -27.95
CA ILE A 412 23.75 2.45 -26.75
C ILE A 412 24.62 3.66 -27.13
N GLY A 413 24.42 4.81 -26.49
CA GLY A 413 25.12 6.08 -26.79
C GLY A 413 26.60 6.10 -26.38
N SER A 414 27.13 7.28 -26.06
CA SER A 414 28.56 7.49 -25.81
C SER A 414 29.09 6.97 -24.46
N ASP A 415 28.23 6.85 -23.44
CA ASP A 415 28.60 6.47 -22.06
C ASP A 415 27.90 5.17 -21.57
N GLU A 416 27.05 4.60 -22.40
CA GLU A 416 26.22 3.45 -22.06
C GLU A 416 27.03 2.15 -22.14
N TYR A 417 26.78 1.27 -21.17
CA TYR A 417 27.52 0.02 -21.01
C TYR A 417 26.57 -1.14 -20.74
N LEU A 418 26.87 -2.30 -21.33
CA LEU A 418 26.28 -3.57 -20.93
C LEU A 418 27.15 -4.16 -19.83
N LEU A 419 26.63 -4.17 -18.59
CA LEU A 419 27.30 -4.80 -17.45
C LEU A 419 26.48 -5.99 -16.98
N ASP A 420 27.04 -7.19 -17.15
CA ASP A 420 26.55 -8.39 -16.50
C ASP A 420 27.39 -8.70 -15.27
N ILE A 421 26.74 -9.12 -14.18
CA ILE A 421 27.37 -9.53 -12.93
C ILE A 421 28.23 -10.78 -13.10
N GLU A 422 27.92 -11.64 -14.08
CA GLU A 422 28.76 -12.80 -14.45
C GLU A 422 29.83 -12.45 -15.51
N SER A 423 29.94 -11.17 -15.90
CA SER A 423 30.97 -10.64 -16.81
C SER A 423 30.97 -11.23 -18.23
N GLU A 424 29.86 -11.84 -18.68
CA GLU A 424 29.75 -12.44 -20.01
C GLU A 424 28.62 -11.81 -20.83
N THR A 425 28.88 -11.50 -22.10
CA THR A 425 27.83 -11.11 -23.05
C THR A 425 27.79 -12.14 -24.17
N ARG A 426 26.66 -12.81 -24.35
CA ARG A 426 26.45 -13.85 -25.37
C ARG A 426 25.54 -13.33 -26.48
N ILE A 427 25.93 -13.59 -27.73
CA ILE A 427 25.16 -13.20 -28.92
C ILE A 427 24.84 -14.47 -29.71
N SER A 428 23.56 -14.71 -29.99
CA SER A 428 23.09 -15.91 -30.71
C SER A 428 23.21 -15.80 -32.24
N HIS A 429 23.57 -14.62 -32.73
CA HIS A 429 23.67 -14.26 -34.14
C HIS A 429 25.00 -13.56 -34.43
N ASN A 430 25.24 -13.19 -35.69
CA ASN A 430 26.45 -12.49 -36.08
C ASN A 430 26.53 -11.10 -35.42
N PHE A 431 27.68 -10.80 -34.79
CA PHE A 431 28.02 -9.45 -34.35
C PHE A 431 28.60 -8.67 -35.53
N SER A 432 27.81 -7.78 -36.13
CA SER A 432 28.15 -7.02 -37.34
C SER A 432 28.04 -5.51 -37.10
N PRO A 433 28.88 -4.66 -37.73
CA PRO A 433 28.72 -3.21 -37.64
C PRO A 433 27.45 -2.75 -38.38
N LEU A 434 26.91 -1.61 -37.96
CA LEU A 434 25.73 -1.00 -38.60
C LEU A 434 26.00 -0.53 -40.03
N THR A 435 27.19 0.04 -40.26
CA THR A 435 27.63 0.55 -41.55
C THR A 435 28.92 -0.13 -41.99
N ASP A 436 29.06 -0.32 -43.30
CA ASP A 436 30.21 -1.01 -43.87
C ASP A 436 31.47 -0.13 -43.84
N THR A 437 32.62 -0.74 -43.57
CA THR A 437 34.00 -0.18 -43.67
C THR A 437 34.40 1.03 -42.80
N ASN A 438 33.52 1.63 -42.00
CA ASN A 438 33.80 2.90 -41.30
C ASN A 438 33.87 2.81 -39.76
N LEU A 439 33.67 1.64 -39.17
CA LEU A 439 33.74 1.40 -37.72
C LEU A 439 34.86 0.43 -37.36
N GLY A 440 35.58 0.72 -36.28
CA GLY A 440 36.63 -0.14 -35.73
C GLY A 440 36.16 -0.94 -34.52
N MET A 441 36.82 -2.08 -34.25
CA MET A 441 36.61 -2.86 -33.03
C MET A 441 37.71 -2.55 -32.01
N GLY A 442 37.41 -1.64 -31.09
CA GLY A 442 38.37 -1.10 -30.11
C GLY A 442 39.17 0.09 -30.64
N TYR A 443 39.92 0.72 -29.72
CA TYR A 443 40.75 1.92 -29.97
C TYR A 443 42.14 1.75 -29.35
N SER A 444 43.10 2.61 -29.71
CA SER A 444 44.45 2.53 -29.15
C SER A 444 44.48 2.68 -27.62
N SER A 445 43.51 3.39 -27.05
CA SER A 445 43.29 3.58 -25.62
C SER A 445 42.40 2.50 -24.97
N ARG A 446 41.58 1.78 -25.75
CA ARG A 446 40.60 0.77 -25.29
C ARG A 446 40.72 -0.50 -26.13
N LYS A 447 41.63 -1.39 -25.73
CA LYS A 447 42.02 -2.58 -26.48
C LYS A 447 41.37 -3.84 -25.91
N TRP A 448 40.94 -4.72 -26.80
CA TRP A 448 40.62 -6.11 -26.44
C TRP A 448 41.91 -6.84 -26.04
N LEU A 449 41.85 -7.63 -24.97
CA LEU A 449 42.99 -8.41 -24.50
C LEU A 449 43.32 -9.53 -25.48
N GLU A 450 42.30 -10.23 -25.96
CA GLU A 450 42.41 -11.39 -26.85
C GLU A 450 41.10 -11.68 -27.58
N VAL A 451 41.19 -12.46 -28.66
CA VAL A 451 40.05 -12.94 -29.45
C VAL A 451 40.20 -14.45 -29.67
N TYR A 452 39.26 -15.22 -29.13
CA TYR A 452 39.16 -16.66 -29.38
C TYR A 452 38.26 -16.90 -30.59
N ALA A 453 38.84 -17.40 -31.69
CA ALA A 453 38.10 -17.69 -32.92
C ALA A 453 38.53 -19.06 -33.49
N VAL A 454 37.58 -19.77 -34.11
CA VAL A 454 37.84 -21.05 -34.79
C VAL A 454 38.67 -20.82 -36.07
N ASN A 455 38.36 -19.76 -36.81
CA ASN A 455 39.07 -19.35 -38.03
C ASN A 455 39.76 -18.00 -37.83
N GLY A 456 40.81 -17.72 -38.60
CA GLY A 456 41.45 -16.41 -38.63
C GLY A 456 40.58 -15.33 -39.27
N ALA A 457 40.94 -14.05 -39.04
CA ALA A 457 40.21 -12.92 -39.60
C ALA A 457 40.24 -12.91 -41.14
N LEU A 458 39.06 -12.85 -41.76
CA LEU A 458 38.90 -12.66 -43.19
C LEU A 458 39.16 -11.19 -43.54
N ASN A 459 40.12 -10.94 -44.44
CA ASN A 459 40.46 -9.59 -44.91
C ASN A 459 39.99 -9.45 -46.35
N THR A 460 39.03 -8.56 -46.61
CA THR A 460 38.53 -8.26 -47.96
C THR A 460 39.67 -7.77 -48.84
N SER A 461 39.84 -8.38 -50.01
CA SER A 461 41.01 -8.19 -50.87
C SER A 461 40.64 -8.28 -52.35
N ASP A 462 39.40 -7.95 -52.70
CA ASP A 462 38.88 -7.99 -54.08
C ASP A 462 39.62 -6.98 -54.97
N ILE A 463 39.78 -7.31 -56.25
CA ILE A 463 40.43 -6.42 -57.22
C ILE A 463 39.56 -5.21 -57.55
N ARG A 464 38.22 -5.36 -57.47
CA ARG A 464 37.25 -4.29 -57.78
C ARG A 464 37.35 -3.13 -56.79
N ASP A 465 37.79 -3.41 -55.57
CA ASP A 465 37.91 -2.42 -54.49
C ASP A 465 39.31 -1.79 -54.44
N LYS A 466 40.19 -2.11 -55.40
CA LYS A 466 41.59 -1.67 -55.42
C LYS A 466 41.93 -0.87 -56.66
N THR A 467 42.74 0.16 -56.46
CA THR A 467 43.39 0.94 -57.52
C THR A 467 44.89 1.04 -57.25
N ALA A 468 45.65 1.58 -58.19
CA ALA A 468 47.10 1.78 -58.07
C ALA A 468 47.89 0.52 -57.68
N ILE A 469 47.49 -0.64 -58.20
CA ILE A 469 48.15 -1.93 -57.93
C ILE A 469 49.55 -1.92 -58.59
N ALA A 470 50.60 -2.04 -57.78
CA ALA A 470 51.99 -2.04 -58.23
C ALA A 470 52.81 -3.14 -57.52
N PRO A 471 53.94 -3.59 -58.11
CA PRO A 471 54.86 -4.51 -57.44
C PRO A 471 55.39 -3.95 -56.12
N LEU A 472 55.58 -4.83 -55.13
CA LEU A 472 56.05 -4.46 -53.80
C LEU A 472 57.50 -3.92 -53.85
N LYS A 473 57.73 -2.79 -53.19
CA LYS A 473 59.06 -2.13 -53.10
C LYS A 473 59.99 -2.81 -52.08
N TYR A 474 59.40 -3.55 -51.15
CA TYR A 474 60.09 -4.25 -50.09
C TYR A 474 60.36 -5.70 -50.49
N GLY A 475 61.44 -6.26 -49.93
CA GLY A 475 61.87 -7.62 -50.19
C GLY A 475 62.89 -8.05 -49.14
N LEU A 476 63.84 -8.89 -49.53
CA LEU A 476 64.82 -9.49 -48.63
C LEU A 476 65.65 -8.44 -47.87
N GLY A 477 66.13 -7.41 -48.56
CA GLY A 477 66.95 -6.36 -47.95
C GLY A 477 66.22 -5.54 -46.88
N ALA A 478 64.90 -5.44 -46.94
CA ALA A 478 64.09 -4.83 -45.89
C ALA A 478 63.88 -5.80 -44.72
N LEU A 479 63.57 -7.07 -45.02
CA LEU A 479 63.33 -8.11 -44.01
C LEU A 479 64.57 -8.34 -43.11
N LEU A 480 65.77 -8.32 -43.67
CA LEU A 480 67.03 -8.49 -42.92
C LEU A 480 67.34 -7.34 -41.95
N LYS A 481 66.70 -6.17 -42.10
CA LYS A 481 66.83 -5.05 -41.16
C LYS A 481 65.89 -5.18 -39.96
N LEU A 482 64.92 -6.11 -40.01
CA LEU A 482 63.97 -6.30 -38.94
C LEU A 482 64.59 -7.12 -37.80
N ARG A 483 64.25 -6.76 -36.56
CA ARG A 483 64.74 -7.41 -35.35
C ARG A 483 63.57 -8.04 -34.58
N PRO A 484 63.34 -9.35 -34.72
CA PRO A 484 62.40 -10.06 -33.85
C PRO A 484 62.86 -10.01 -32.39
N VAL A 485 61.93 -9.87 -31.46
CA VAL A 485 62.20 -9.78 -30.02
C VAL A 485 61.21 -10.65 -29.22
N SER A 486 61.63 -11.08 -28.04
CA SER A 486 60.72 -11.55 -26.98
C SER A 486 60.58 -10.47 -25.91
N TYR A 487 59.39 -10.37 -25.31
CA TYR A 487 59.10 -9.35 -24.31
C TYR A 487 57.99 -9.80 -23.33
N LYS A 488 57.92 -9.13 -22.19
CA LYS A 488 56.79 -9.16 -21.25
C LYS A 488 56.18 -7.76 -21.19
N TRP A 489 54.88 -7.67 -20.95
CA TRP A 489 54.23 -6.37 -20.77
C TRP A 489 54.68 -5.71 -19.46
N LYS A 490 54.98 -4.41 -19.50
CA LYS A 490 55.33 -3.65 -18.28
C LYS A 490 54.17 -3.69 -17.26
N LYS A 491 52.93 -3.62 -17.76
CA LYS A 491 51.70 -3.80 -16.99
C LYS A 491 50.84 -4.83 -17.69
N GLU A 492 50.56 -5.94 -17.04
CA GLU A 492 49.64 -6.99 -17.47
C GLU A 492 48.61 -7.17 -16.36
N GLN A 493 47.33 -7.24 -16.70
CA GLN A 493 46.25 -7.35 -15.74
C GLN A 493 45.09 -8.14 -16.35
N TYR A 494 44.37 -8.89 -15.52
CA TYR A 494 43.12 -9.55 -15.90
C TYR A 494 41.98 -8.97 -15.06
N GLY A 495 40.98 -8.40 -15.71
CA GLY A 495 39.96 -7.60 -15.03
C GLY A 495 40.60 -6.47 -14.20
N ARG A 496 40.40 -6.51 -12.88
CA ARG A 496 40.98 -5.54 -11.92
C ARG A 496 42.28 -6.02 -11.27
N THR A 497 42.74 -7.23 -11.56
CA THR A 497 43.91 -7.85 -10.92
C THR A 497 45.17 -7.60 -11.73
N VAL A 498 46.17 -6.95 -11.13
CA VAL A 498 47.49 -6.74 -11.74
C VAL A 498 48.36 -7.96 -11.49
N LEU A 499 48.94 -8.53 -12.56
CA LEU A 499 49.75 -9.74 -12.49
C LEU A 499 51.17 -9.45 -11.97
N THR A 500 51.71 -10.40 -11.19
CA THR A 500 53.12 -10.37 -10.75
C THR A 500 54.07 -10.74 -11.89
N GLU A 501 55.37 -10.46 -11.75
CA GLU A 501 56.36 -10.70 -12.82
C GLU A 501 56.49 -12.17 -13.25
N ASP A 502 56.27 -13.10 -12.32
CA ASP A 502 56.25 -14.54 -12.54
C ASP A 502 54.98 -15.03 -13.24
N GLU A 503 53.84 -14.35 -13.03
CA GLU A 503 52.56 -14.64 -13.70
C GLU A 503 52.51 -14.10 -15.15
N LYS A 504 53.32 -13.09 -15.46
CA LYS A 504 53.36 -12.48 -16.81
C LYS A 504 53.85 -13.45 -17.88
N THR A 505 53.15 -13.46 -19.01
CA THR A 505 53.48 -14.34 -20.14
C THR A 505 54.53 -13.72 -21.06
N VAL A 506 55.54 -14.50 -21.46
CA VAL A 506 56.51 -14.08 -22.50
C VAL A 506 55.83 -14.12 -23.86
N LYS A 507 55.85 -12.98 -24.57
CA LYS A 507 55.35 -12.84 -25.95
C LYS A 507 56.51 -12.65 -26.91
N ILE A 508 56.28 -12.94 -28.19
CA ILE A 508 57.23 -12.69 -29.29
C ILE A 508 56.63 -11.69 -30.28
N GLY A 509 57.47 -10.91 -30.94
CA GLY A 509 57.02 -9.94 -31.94
C GLY A 509 58.10 -8.94 -32.33
N PHE A 510 57.68 -7.72 -32.63
CA PHE A 510 58.55 -6.61 -33.02
C PHE A 510 58.28 -5.35 -32.19
N ILE A 511 59.26 -4.45 -32.16
CA ILE A 511 59.10 -3.10 -31.61
C ILE A 511 58.56 -2.18 -32.72
N ALA A 512 57.38 -1.59 -32.51
CA ALA A 512 56.68 -0.79 -33.52
C ALA A 512 57.53 0.40 -34.04
N GLN A 513 58.30 1.05 -33.17
CA GLN A 513 59.18 2.17 -33.53
C GLN A 513 60.36 1.76 -34.42
N GLU A 514 60.81 0.50 -34.31
CA GLU A 514 61.85 -0.05 -35.19
C GLU A 514 61.25 -0.43 -36.54
N LEU A 515 60.08 -1.09 -36.53
CA LEU A 515 59.34 -1.41 -37.74
C LEU A 515 58.99 -0.17 -38.55
N GLN A 516 58.54 0.90 -37.92
CA GLN A 516 58.13 2.13 -38.59
C GLN A 516 59.23 2.75 -39.46
N LYS A 517 60.52 2.54 -39.11
CA LYS A 517 61.66 3.05 -39.87
C LYS A 517 61.94 2.23 -41.15
N VAL A 518 61.47 0.99 -41.21
CA VAL A 518 61.78 0.04 -42.29
C VAL A 518 60.54 -0.25 -43.14
N LEU A 519 59.39 -0.50 -42.49
CA LEU A 519 58.07 -0.77 -43.06
C LEU A 519 57.05 0.17 -42.39
N PRO A 520 57.01 1.48 -42.74
CA PRO A 520 56.11 2.43 -42.10
C PRO A 520 54.62 2.09 -42.28
N GLU A 521 54.25 1.43 -43.37
CA GLU A 521 52.86 1.12 -43.72
C GLU A 521 52.21 0.11 -42.77
N VAL A 522 53.00 -0.81 -42.20
CA VAL A 522 52.48 -1.83 -41.28
C VAL A 522 52.29 -1.31 -39.85
N VAL A 523 52.61 -0.05 -39.59
CA VAL A 523 52.54 0.56 -38.25
C VAL A 523 51.41 1.58 -38.18
N GLN A 524 50.42 1.31 -37.33
CA GLN A 524 49.34 2.24 -37.06
C GLN A 524 49.85 3.38 -36.15
N THR A 525 49.74 4.62 -36.64
CA THR A 525 50.24 5.83 -35.96
C THR A 525 49.17 6.85 -35.63
N HIS A 526 48.01 6.74 -36.29
CA HIS A 526 46.89 7.65 -36.14
C HIS A 526 45.58 6.86 -36.12
N GLU A 527 44.57 7.40 -35.47
CA GLU A 527 43.19 6.89 -35.49
C GLU A 527 42.23 8.04 -35.80
N TRP A 528 41.02 7.70 -36.23
CA TRP A 528 39.96 8.67 -36.47
C TRP A 528 39.08 8.70 -35.23
N ASP A 529 39.05 9.82 -34.54
CA ASP A 529 38.22 10.03 -33.36
C ASP A 529 37.05 10.96 -33.70
N MET A 530 35.93 10.79 -33.00
CA MET A 530 34.84 11.75 -33.07
C MET A 530 35.31 13.12 -32.54
N ALA A 531 34.96 14.20 -33.23
CA ALA A 531 35.40 15.55 -32.92
C ALA A 531 34.78 16.07 -31.60
N SER A 532 33.47 15.87 -31.43
CA SER A 532 32.72 16.18 -30.20
C SER A 532 31.37 15.47 -30.23
N GLU A 533 30.77 15.28 -29.05
CA GLU A 533 29.40 14.76 -28.92
C GLU A 533 28.35 15.70 -29.53
N GLU A 534 28.62 17.01 -29.56
CA GLU A 534 27.74 18.00 -30.19
C GLU A 534 27.76 17.91 -31.73
N THR A 535 28.74 17.20 -32.30
CA THR A 535 28.92 17.02 -33.74
C THR A 535 29.23 15.55 -34.09
N PRO A 536 28.28 14.62 -33.88
CA PRO A 536 28.55 13.17 -33.87
C PRO A 536 29.03 12.61 -35.22
N ASN A 537 28.83 13.34 -36.32
CA ASN A 537 29.25 12.95 -37.67
C ASN A 537 30.57 13.57 -38.14
N THR A 538 31.28 14.27 -37.25
CA THR A 538 32.57 14.90 -37.58
C THR A 538 33.70 14.10 -36.94
N TYR A 539 34.66 13.64 -37.75
CA TYR A 539 35.81 12.88 -37.29
C TYR A 539 37.12 13.62 -37.55
N VAL A 540 38.04 13.55 -36.59
CA VAL A 540 39.36 14.16 -36.67
C VAL A 540 40.41 13.07 -36.55
N LYS A 541 41.45 13.18 -37.38
CA LYS A 541 42.57 12.24 -37.36
C LYS A 541 43.57 12.64 -36.26
N ASN A 542 43.67 11.82 -35.23
CA ASN A 542 44.55 12.04 -34.09
C ASN A 542 45.67 11.01 -34.05
N LYS A 543 46.72 11.30 -33.28
CA LYS A 543 47.80 10.34 -33.02
C LYS A 543 47.29 9.29 -32.03
N THR A 544 47.55 8.02 -32.33
CA THR A 544 47.23 6.91 -31.41
C THR A 544 47.95 7.07 -30.08
N ALA A 545 47.30 6.71 -28.97
CA ALA A 545 47.92 6.65 -27.64
C ALA A 545 49.10 5.65 -27.58
N SER A 546 49.04 4.58 -28.37
CA SER A 546 50.13 3.61 -28.54
C SER A 546 50.19 3.12 -29.98
N LEU A 547 51.40 3.00 -30.54
CA LEU A 547 51.61 2.46 -31.89
C LEU A 547 51.19 0.98 -31.97
N GLY A 548 50.43 0.63 -33.00
CA GLY A 548 50.03 -0.74 -33.33
C GLY A 548 50.77 -1.30 -34.55
N VAL A 549 50.80 -2.63 -34.71
CA VAL A 549 51.45 -3.29 -35.86
C VAL A 549 50.45 -4.25 -36.53
N SER A 550 50.24 -4.08 -37.82
CA SER A 550 49.48 -4.99 -38.69
C SER A 550 50.37 -6.15 -39.16
N TYR A 551 50.48 -7.19 -38.34
CA TYR A 551 51.37 -8.33 -38.64
C TYR A 551 51.02 -9.05 -39.96
N SER A 552 49.75 -9.06 -40.37
CA SER A 552 49.30 -9.66 -41.63
C SER A 552 49.90 -8.97 -42.86
N GLU A 553 50.16 -7.67 -42.79
CA GLU A 553 50.74 -6.90 -43.90
C GLU A 553 52.24 -7.14 -44.08
N ILE A 554 52.89 -7.78 -43.12
CA ILE A 554 54.29 -8.21 -43.24
C ILE A 554 54.40 -9.46 -44.13
N ILE A 555 53.33 -10.28 -44.22
CA ILE A 555 53.33 -11.55 -44.96
C ILE A 555 53.70 -11.36 -46.45
N PRO A 556 53.11 -10.42 -47.21
CA PRO A 556 53.52 -10.15 -48.59
C PRO A 556 55.01 -9.80 -48.73
N VAL A 557 55.59 -9.08 -47.77
CA VAL A 557 57.02 -8.75 -47.75
C VAL A 557 57.86 -10.01 -47.57
N VAL A 558 57.45 -10.91 -46.68
CA VAL A 558 58.12 -12.21 -46.46
C VAL A 558 58.03 -13.09 -47.70
N ILE A 559 56.87 -13.13 -48.37
CA ILE A 559 56.71 -13.87 -49.62
C ILE A 559 57.66 -13.32 -50.69
N LYS A 560 57.70 -11.99 -50.85
CA LYS A 560 58.61 -11.34 -51.81
C LYS A 560 60.08 -11.62 -51.49
N ALA A 561 60.48 -11.51 -50.23
CA ALA A 561 61.83 -11.87 -49.77
C ALA A 561 62.15 -13.35 -50.04
N THR A 562 61.17 -14.25 -49.89
CA THR A 562 61.34 -15.68 -50.16
C THR A 562 61.51 -15.94 -51.66
N GLN A 563 60.78 -15.24 -52.52
CA GLN A 563 60.94 -15.30 -53.98
C GLN A 563 62.33 -14.80 -54.41
N GLU A 564 62.83 -13.73 -53.80
CA GLU A 564 64.18 -13.21 -54.02
C GLU A 564 65.25 -14.20 -53.56
N HIS A 565 65.10 -14.77 -52.35
CA HIS A 565 65.96 -15.84 -51.85
C HIS A 565 66.01 -17.05 -52.79
N GLN A 566 64.84 -17.50 -53.28
CA GLN A 566 64.79 -18.63 -54.22
C GLN A 566 65.52 -18.30 -55.52
N SER A 567 65.41 -17.06 -56.01
CA SER A 567 66.12 -16.61 -57.22
C SER A 567 67.65 -16.64 -57.02
N ILE A 568 68.14 -16.17 -55.87
CA ILE A 568 69.56 -16.23 -55.50
C ILE A 568 70.04 -17.68 -55.40
N ILE A 569 69.23 -18.58 -54.82
CA ILE A 569 69.56 -20.01 -54.73
C ILE A 569 69.71 -20.63 -56.12
N GLU A 570 68.81 -20.35 -57.06
CA GLU A 570 68.91 -20.87 -58.43
C GLU A 570 70.11 -20.29 -59.19
N GLU A 571 70.46 -19.02 -58.94
CA GLU A 571 71.68 -18.41 -59.47
C GLU A 571 72.95 -19.11 -58.94
N ILE A 572 73.04 -19.32 -57.63
CA ILE A 572 74.16 -20.04 -57.00
C ILE A 572 74.26 -21.48 -57.53
N LYS A 573 73.14 -22.20 -57.67
CA LYS A 573 73.13 -23.56 -58.26
C LYS A 573 73.65 -23.55 -59.70
N THR A 574 73.27 -22.54 -60.48
CA THR A 574 73.73 -22.40 -61.86
C THR A 574 75.23 -22.12 -61.93
N GLN A 575 75.72 -21.22 -61.08
CA GLN A 575 77.16 -20.95 -60.95
C GLN A 575 77.93 -22.21 -60.51
N ASN A 576 77.42 -22.96 -59.54
CA ASN A 576 78.04 -24.22 -59.10
C ASN A 576 78.10 -25.26 -60.22
N LYS A 577 77.04 -25.43 -61.02
CA LYS A 577 77.06 -26.33 -62.19
C LYS A 577 78.12 -25.92 -63.21
N GLU A 578 78.28 -24.62 -63.45
CA GLU A 578 79.31 -24.12 -64.38
C GLU A 578 80.71 -24.31 -63.81
N ILE A 579 80.91 -24.10 -62.50
CA ILE A 579 82.18 -24.41 -61.81
C ILE A 579 82.50 -25.90 -61.92
N GLU A 580 81.53 -26.80 -61.67
CA GLU A 580 81.71 -28.24 -61.83
C GLU A 580 82.08 -28.62 -63.28
N ARG A 581 81.45 -27.97 -64.27
CA ARG A 581 81.79 -28.14 -65.69
C ARG A 581 83.23 -27.73 -65.97
N LEU A 582 83.64 -26.56 -65.47
CA LEU A 582 84.99 -26.01 -65.61
C LEU A 582 86.05 -26.91 -64.93
N ILE A 583 85.78 -27.43 -63.74
CA ILE A 583 86.66 -28.36 -63.03
C ILE A 583 86.86 -29.65 -63.83
N LYS A 584 85.77 -30.23 -64.37
CA LYS A 584 85.86 -31.43 -65.24
C LYS A 584 86.67 -31.18 -66.50
N THR A 585 86.65 -29.96 -67.05
CA THR A 585 87.49 -29.62 -68.22
C THR A 585 88.97 -29.38 -67.87
N LEU A 586 89.30 -29.06 -66.62
CA LEU A 586 90.67 -28.81 -66.15
C LEU A 586 91.37 -30.08 -65.61
N ASN A 587 90.60 -31.13 -65.30
CA ASN A 587 91.10 -32.42 -64.81
C ASN A 587 90.47 -33.56 -65.65
N PRO A 588 90.88 -33.73 -66.93
CA PRO A 588 90.25 -34.65 -67.88
C PRO A 588 90.42 -36.14 -67.55
#